data_AF-A0A6C0Q269-F1
#
_entry.id   AF-A0A6C0Q269-F1
#
_cell.length_a   1.000
_cell.length_b   1.000
_cell.length_c   1.000
_cell.angle_alpha   90.00
_cell.angle_beta   90.00
_cell.angle_gamma   90.00
#
_symmetry.space_group_name_H-M   'P 1'
#
loop_
_entity.id
_entity.type
_entity.pdbx_description
1 polymer ?
#
loop_
_entity_poly.entity_id
_entity_poly.type
_entity_poly.pdbx_seq_one_letter_code
_entity_poly.pdbx_strand_id
1 'polypeptide(L)'
;MVRKSLPSMRQRRLGTELRRLREQMDLSVTKAAALLGSSQPQISSVETGRFAVSADRVRSMARSYTCADEALIDALAEMTGGRTRGWWDEYRDMLPPDTLDLAELEHHARAMRTASVIHIPGLLQTRAHAHAVISEGVPALTPPEIEHRVSYRIKRQVVLYGENPTPLTAIVHEAALRMGFGGSEVARAQLHSLLAMSEREHITVLVIPFGVGAFPGSGQNIHYMADTVPALDTVQLDSEHGAEFLDTPPQLAKYQTLLDRMEGCSLKPAASRVLIRRIAEDI
;
A
#
# COMPACT_ATOMS: atom_id res chain seq x y z
N MET A 1 -4.21 -23.09 -22.44
CA MET A 1 -3.52 -23.25 -21.14
C MET A 1 -3.92 -22.10 -20.24
N VAL A 2 -4.63 -22.36 -19.14
CA VAL A 2 -4.92 -21.31 -18.14
C VAL A 2 -3.58 -20.90 -17.54
N ARG A 3 -3.13 -19.67 -17.81
CA ARG A 3 -1.91 -19.11 -17.24
C ARG A 3 -2.03 -19.23 -15.72
N LYS A 4 -1.14 -20.00 -15.07
CA LYS A 4 -1.15 -20.16 -13.61
C LYS A 4 -0.98 -18.75 -13.03
N SER A 5 -2.05 -18.17 -12.49
CA SER A 5 -2.03 -16.82 -11.93
C SER A 5 -0.95 -16.77 -10.85
N LEU A 6 -0.08 -15.78 -10.91
CA LEU A 6 0.79 -15.48 -9.78
C LEU A 6 -0.11 -15.19 -8.57
N PRO A 7 0.26 -15.67 -7.35
CA PRO A 7 -0.51 -15.37 -6.15
C PRO A 7 -0.45 -13.87 -5.88
N SER A 8 -1.52 -13.25 -5.39
CA SER A 8 -1.49 -11.82 -5.03
C SER A 8 -0.61 -11.56 -3.80
N MET A 9 -0.24 -10.31 -3.54
CA MET A 9 0.48 -9.94 -2.31
C MET A 9 -0.26 -10.41 -1.07
N ARG A 10 -1.60 -10.27 -1.02
CA ARG A 10 -2.41 -10.73 0.12
C ARG A 10 -2.32 -12.24 0.32
N GLN A 11 -2.37 -13.01 -0.77
CA GLN A 11 -2.17 -14.48 -0.71
C GLN A 11 -0.75 -14.86 -0.28
N ARG A 12 0.27 -14.16 -0.79
CA ARG A 12 1.67 -14.36 -0.39
C ARG A 12 1.84 -14.04 1.11
N ARG A 13 1.29 -12.93 1.59
CA ARG A 13 1.33 -12.51 3.00
C ARG A 13 0.72 -13.54 3.93
N LEU A 14 -0.47 -14.06 3.62
CA LEU A 14 -1.10 -15.14 4.39
C LEU A 14 -0.18 -16.38 4.46
N GLY A 15 0.39 -16.80 3.33
CA GLY A 15 1.32 -17.93 3.26
C GLY A 15 2.58 -17.70 4.09
N THR A 16 3.18 -16.50 4.00
CA THR A 16 4.35 -16.08 4.77
C THR A 16 4.10 -16.13 6.26
N GLU A 17 2.94 -15.68 6.74
CA GLU A 17 2.61 -15.72 8.18
C GLU A 17 2.38 -17.14 8.68
N LEU A 18 1.65 -17.97 7.92
CA LEU A 18 1.48 -19.38 8.27
C LEU A 18 2.82 -20.12 8.33
N ARG A 19 3.71 -19.80 7.39
CA ARG A 19 5.09 -20.30 7.40
C ARG A 19 5.87 -19.82 8.62
N ARG A 20 5.75 -18.54 8.98
CA ARG A 20 6.43 -17.96 10.14
C ARG A 20 5.99 -18.63 11.44
N LEU A 21 4.68 -18.84 11.63
CA LEU A 21 4.13 -19.58 12.77
C LEU A 21 4.67 -21.02 12.83
N ARG A 22 4.76 -21.71 11.68
CA ARG A 22 5.37 -23.05 11.61
C ARG A 22 6.84 -23.03 12.02
N GLU A 23 7.61 -22.09 11.48
CA GLU A 23 9.06 -22.00 11.72
C GLU A 23 9.40 -21.59 13.15
N GLN A 24 8.57 -20.79 13.82
CA GLN A 24 8.72 -20.49 15.26
C GLN A 24 8.61 -21.73 16.16
N MET A 25 7.99 -22.80 15.67
CA MET A 25 7.88 -24.09 16.36
C MET A 25 8.94 -25.10 15.90
N ASP A 26 9.93 -24.68 15.12
CA ASP A 26 10.96 -25.54 14.52
C ASP A 26 10.39 -26.74 13.74
N LEU A 27 9.17 -26.60 13.23
CA LEU A 27 8.49 -27.66 12.48
C LEU A 27 8.94 -27.63 11.01
N SER A 28 9.47 -28.74 10.51
CA SER A 28 9.67 -28.91 9.07
C SER A 28 8.34 -29.02 8.34
N VAL A 29 8.32 -28.71 7.04
CA VAL A 29 7.11 -28.85 6.20
C VAL A 29 6.56 -30.29 6.26
N THR A 30 7.44 -31.30 6.30
CA THR A 30 7.04 -32.71 6.41
C THR A 30 6.34 -33.00 7.74
N LYS A 31 6.87 -32.48 8.86
CA LYS A 31 6.23 -32.65 10.18
C LYS A 31 4.89 -31.91 10.24
N ALA A 32 4.81 -30.70 9.70
CA ALA A 32 3.57 -29.94 9.62
C ALA A 32 2.51 -30.65 8.77
N ALA A 33 2.91 -31.24 7.63
CA ALA A 33 2.01 -32.04 6.80
C ALA A 33 1.42 -33.23 7.57
N ALA A 34 2.25 -33.97 8.31
CA ALA A 34 1.80 -35.07 9.17
C ALA A 34 0.85 -34.58 10.28
N LEU A 35 1.21 -33.51 10.99
CA LEU A 35 0.41 -32.90 12.06
C LEU A 35 -0.98 -32.47 11.56
N LEU A 36 -1.05 -31.92 10.35
CA LEU A 36 -2.26 -31.35 9.75
C LEU A 36 -3.05 -32.34 8.89
N GLY A 37 -2.62 -33.60 8.80
CA GLY A 37 -3.25 -34.61 7.92
C GLY A 37 -3.24 -34.20 6.45
N SER A 38 -2.14 -33.62 5.97
CA SER A 38 -1.97 -33.06 4.62
C SER A 38 -0.71 -33.61 3.95
N SER A 39 -0.45 -33.21 2.70
CA SER A 39 0.77 -33.56 1.99
C SER A 39 1.78 -32.41 2.04
N GLN A 40 3.07 -32.75 2.01
CA GLN A 40 4.15 -31.75 1.97
C GLN A 40 3.98 -30.73 0.80
N PRO A 41 3.67 -31.16 -0.45
CA PRO A 41 3.41 -30.22 -1.54
C PRO A 41 2.24 -29.27 -1.28
N GLN A 42 1.20 -29.74 -0.57
CA GLN A 42 0.04 -28.91 -0.23
C GLN A 42 0.42 -27.84 0.81
N ILE A 43 1.13 -28.21 1.88
CA ILE A 43 1.61 -27.24 2.87
C ILE A 43 2.51 -26.19 2.22
N SER A 44 3.48 -26.60 1.40
CA SER A 44 4.34 -25.65 0.66
C SER A 44 3.55 -24.76 -0.30
N SER A 45 2.49 -25.28 -0.93
CA SER A 45 1.66 -24.47 -1.83
C SER A 45 0.80 -23.46 -1.09
N VAL A 46 0.31 -23.78 0.11
CA VAL A 46 -0.37 -22.82 1.00
C VAL A 46 0.61 -21.74 1.47
N GLU A 47 1.78 -22.13 1.95
CA GLU A 47 2.81 -21.21 2.47
C GLU A 47 3.41 -20.30 1.39
N THR A 48 3.28 -20.65 0.12
CA THR A 48 3.68 -19.80 -1.02
C THR A 48 2.51 -19.03 -1.64
N GLY A 49 1.32 -19.10 -1.04
CA GLY A 49 0.10 -18.42 -1.51
C GLY A 49 -0.52 -19.01 -2.79
N ARG A 50 0.01 -20.13 -3.31
CA ARG A 50 -0.40 -20.74 -4.58
C ARG A 50 -1.61 -21.67 -4.46
N PHE A 51 -2.01 -22.01 -3.24
CA PHE A 51 -3.16 -22.86 -2.96
C PHE A 51 -4.15 -22.11 -2.07
N ALA A 52 -5.40 -22.00 -2.52
CA ALA A 52 -6.46 -21.40 -1.72
C ALA A 52 -6.74 -22.27 -0.49
N VAL A 53 -6.86 -21.64 0.67
CA VAL A 53 -7.10 -22.28 1.96
C VAL A 53 -8.34 -21.65 2.58
N SER A 54 -9.21 -22.46 3.19
CA SER A 54 -10.41 -21.93 3.86
C SER A 54 -10.06 -21.29 5.19
N ALA A 55 -10.90 -20.34 5.65
CA ALA A 55 -10.77 -19.70 6.96
C ALA A 55 -10.60 -20.73 8.09
N ASP A 56 -11.45 -21.77 8.13
CA ASP A 56 -11.39 -22.82 9.16
C ASP A 56 -10.08 -23.61 9.11
N ARG A 57 -9.54 -23.82 7.91
CA ARG A 57 -8.26 -24.49 7.75
C ARG A 57 -7.10 -23.59 8.19
N VAL A 58 -7.15 -22.29 7.93
CA VAL A 58 -6.18 -21.31 8.45
C VAL A 58 -6.19 -21.30 9.98
N ARG A 59 -7.37 -21.22 10.60
CA ARG A 59 -7.50 -21.29 12.07
C ARG A 59 -6.92 -22.58 12.63
N SER A 60 -7.24 -23.71 12.00
CA SER A 60 -6.70 -25.02 12.41
C SER A 60 -5.18 -25.09 12.28
N MET A 61 -4.61 -24.54 11.20
CA MET A 61 -3.16 -24.48 10.99
C MET A 61 -2.49 -23.62 12.06
N ALA A 62 -2.95 -22.39 12.26
CA ALA A 62 -2.37 -21.46 13.22
C ALA A 62 -2.41 -22.02 14.65
N ARG A 63 -3.53 -22.63 15.07
CA ARG A 63 -3.65 -23.31 16.37
C ARG A 63 -2.75 -24.54 16.49
N SER A 64 -2.60 -25.32 15.42
CA SER A 64 -1.67 -26.47 15.40
C SER A 64 -0.21 -26.03 15.51
N TYR A 65 0.10 -24.82 15.05
CA TYR A 65 1.39 -24.16 15.26
C TYR A 65 1.46 -23.42 16.61
N THR A 66 0.53 -23.69 17.52
CA THR A 66 0.45 -23.13 18.88
C THR A 66 0.41 -21.60 18.95
N CYS A 67 -0.08 -20.95 17.89
CA CYS A 67 -0.40 -19.53 17.96
C CYS A 67 -1.49 -19.33 19.02
N ALA A 68 -1.20 -18.51 20.03
CA ALA A 68 -2.14 -18.17 21.11
C ALA A 68 -2.81 -16.81 20.88
N ASP A 69 -2.38 -16.05 19.88
CA ASP A 69 -2.94 -14.76 19.51
C ASP A 69 -4.20 -14.98 18.65
N GLU A 70 -5.36 -15.06 19.30
CA GLU A 70 -6.64 -15.24 18.62
C GLU A 70 -6.96 -14.08 17.66
N ALA A 71 -6.49 -12.85 17.94
CA ALA A 71 -6.70 -11.73 17.02
C ALA A 71 -5.91 -11.91 15.72
N LEU A 72 -4.66 -12.39 15.80
CA LEU A 72 -3.88 -12.76 14.63
C LEU A 72 -4.51 -13.94 13.87
N ILE A 73 -5.01 -14.96 14.57
CA ILE A 73 -5.67 -16.12 13.96
C ILE A 73 -6.90 -15.69 13.16
N ASP A 74 -7.75 -14.84 13.73
CA ASP A 74 -8.94 -14.36 13.05
C ASP A 74 -8.60 -13.44 11.89
N ALA A 75 -7.63 -12.54 12.05
CA ALA A 75 -7.17 -11.69 10.96
C ALA A 75 -6.60 -12.50 9.78
N LEU A 76 -5.80 -13.54 10.03
CA LEU A 76 -5.33 -14.46 9.00
C LEU A 76 -6.48 -15.21 8.32
N ALA A 77 -7.49 -15.63 9.09
CA ALA A 77 -8.66 -16.29 8.55
C ALA A 77 -9.50 -15.36 7.66
N GLU A 78 -9.61 -14.07 8.00
CA GLU A 78 -10.27 -13.05 7.17
C GLU A 78 -9.55 -12.82 5.83
N MET A 79 -8.23 -13.00 5.77
CA MET A 79 -7.48 -12.93 4.51
C MET A 79 -7.87 -14.01 3.49
N THR A 80 -8.53 -15.08 3.93
CA THR A 80 -8.99 -16.17 3.04
C THR A 80 -10.26 -15.85 2.28
N GLY A 81 -10.96 -14.76 2.63
CA GLY A 81 -12.30 -14.40 2.20
C GLY A 81 -12.48 -14.25 0.69
N GLY A 82 -12.53 -15.39 -0.02
CA GLY A 82 -12.83 -15.52 -1.44
C GLY A 82 -11.86 -14.82 -2.38
N ARG A 83 -11.95 -15.15 -3.68
CA ARG A 83 -11.63 -14.14 -4.69
C ARG A 83 -12.72 -13.08 -4.58
N THR A 84 -12.60 -12.12 -3.68
CA THR A 84 -13.21 -10.81 -3.94
C THR A 84 -12.63 -10.42 -5.28
N ARG A 85 -13.44 -10.54 -6.33
CA ARG A 85 -13.06 -10.15 -7.69
C ARG A 85 -13.06 -8.63 -7.65
N GLY A 86 -12.03 -8.08 -7.01
CA GLY A 86 -11.88 -6.67 -6.78
C GLY A 86 -11.87 -5.98 -8.13
N TRP A 87 -12.28 -4.73 -8.15
CA TRP A 87 -12.33 -3.97 -9.38
C TRP A 87 -10.96 -3.88 -10.08
N TRP A 88 -9.85 -4.10 -9.35
CA TRP A 88 -8.49 -4.17 -9.89
C TRP A 88 -8.27 -5.38 -10.80
N ASP A 89 -9.06 -6.46 -10.67
CA ASP A 89 -8.98 -7.62 -11.56
C ASP A 89 -9.35 -7.27 -13.01
N GLU A 90 -10.10 -6.20 -13.23
CA GLU A 90 -10.40 -5.66 -14.56
C GLU A 90 -9.13 -5.21 -15.31
N TYR A 91 -8.04 -4.91 -14.58
CA TYR A 91 -6.76 -4.44 -15.12
C TYR A 91 -5.71 -5.54 -15.25
N ARG A 92 -6.06 -6.81 -14.98
CA ARG A 92 -5.12 -7.94 -14.89
C ARG A 92 -4.26 -8.17 -16.15
N ASP A 93 -4.84 -7.93 -17.31
CA ASP A 93 -4.15 -8.10 -18.60
C ASP A 93 -3.55 -6.78 -19.13
N MET A 94 -3.73 -5.69 -18.38
CA MET A 94 -3.33 -4.32 -18.75
C MET A 94 -2.16 -3.79 -17.93
N LEU A 95 -2.05 -4.22 -16.67
CA LEU A 95 -1.08 -3.68 -15.72
C LEU A 95 -0.22 -4.78 -15.06
N PRO A 96 1.00 -4.44 -14.63
CA PRO A 96 1.83 -5.33 -13.84
C PRO A 96 1.14 -5.85 -12.57
N PRO A 97 1.37 -7.12 -12.15
CA PRO A 97 0.70 -7.70 -10.98
C PRO A 97 0.90 -6.94 -9.67
N ASP A 98 2.09 -6.42 -9.42
CA ASP A 98 2.45 -5.61 -8.26
C ASP A 98 1.64 -4.31 -8.18
N THR A 99 1.28 -3.76 -9.35
CA THR A 99 0.39 -2.60 -9.43
C THR A 99 -0.98 -2.96 -8.87
N LEU A 100 -1.54 -4.13 -9.21
CA LEU A 100 -2.86 -4.59 -8.73
C LEU A 100 -2.84 -4.97 -7.25
N ASP A 101 -1.74 -5.57 -6.81
CA ASP A 101 -1.48 -5.90 -5.41
C ASP A 101 -1.62 -4.66 -4.51
N LEU A 102 -1.21 -3.49 -4.99
CA LEU A 102 -1.36 -2.23 -4.27
C LEU A 102 -2.83 -1.83 -4.04
N ALA A 103 -3.71 -1.95 -5.05
CA ALA A 103 -5.15 -1.66 -4.86
C ALA A 103 -5.82 -2.66 -3.91
N GLU A 104 -5.43 -3.94 -3.97
CA GLU A 104 -5.94 -4.94 -3.04
C GLU A 104 -5.53 -4.61 -1.60
N LEU A 105 -4.27 -4.22 -1.38
CA LEU A 105 -3.79 -3.82 -0.06
C LEU A 105 -4.51 -2.56 0.46
N GLU A 106 -4.68 -1.55 -0.38
CA GLU A 106 -5.45 -0.34 -0.03
C GLU A 106 -6.89 -0.65 0.33
N HIS A 107 -7.52 -1.57 -0.41
CA HIS A 107 -8.90 -1.97 -0.17
C HIS A 107 -9.10 -2.63 1.20
N HIS A 108 -8.11 -3.38 1.67
CA HIS A 108 -8.16 -4.06 2.96
C HIS A 108 -7.52 -3.28 4.11
N ALA A 109 -6.88 -2.14 3.83
CA ALA A 109 -6.22 -1.33 4.84
C ALA A 109 -7.23 -0.70 5.81
N ARG A 110 -6.91 -0.76 7.12
CA ARG A 110 -7.66 -0.08 8.18
C ARG A 110 -7.27 1.38 8.33
N ALA A 111 -6.02 1.71 7.98
CA ALA A 111 -5.51 3.07 7.88
C ALA A 111 -4.27 3.08 6.97
N MET A 112 -3.96 4.23 6.40
CA MET A 112 -2.81 4.42 5.53
C MET A 112 -1.96 5.61 5.96
N ARG A 113 -0.64 5.48 5.87
CA ARG A 113 0.32 6.59 5.98
C ARG A 113 1.18 6.62 4.74
N THR A 114 1.28 7.75 4.07
CA THR A 114 2.16 7.93 2.91
C THR A 114 3.21 8.98 3.20
N ALA A 115 4.45 8.77 2.78
CA ALA A 115 5.46 9.81 2.73
C ALA A 115 6.00 9.94 1.31
N SER A 116 6.10 11.17 0.82
CA SER A 116 6.47 11.44 -0.57
C SER A 116 7.30 12.72 -0.68
N VAL A 117 8.34 12.67 -1.52
CA VAL A 117 9.30 13.79 -1.66
C VAL A 117 9.15 14.53 -2.97
N ILE A 118 9.09 13.79 -4.09
CA ILE A 118 9.05 14.37 -5.44
C ILE A 118 7.63 14.36 -6.02
N HIS A 119 6.84 13.35 -5.72
CA HIS A 119 5.51 13.19 -6.28
C HIS A 119 4.44 13.43 -5.21
N ILE A 120 3.31 14.03 -5.57
CA ILE A 120 2.14 14.05 -4.68
C ILE A 120 1.62 12.61 -4.53
N PRO A 121 1.18 12.16 -3.34
CA PRO A 121 0.68 10.80 -3.14
C PRO A 121 -0.41 10.46 -4.16
N GLY A 122 -0.30 9.30 -4.82
CA GLY A 122 -1.16 8.94 -5.94
C GLY A 122 -2.66 8.93 -5.63
N LEU A 123 -3.04 8.63 -4.38
CA LEU A 123 -4.43 8.66 -3.92
C LEU A 123 -5.01 10.09 -3.81
N LEU A 124 -4.17 11.11 -3.88
CA LEU A 124 -4.55 12.53 -3.80
C LEU A 124 -4.31 13.28 -5.12
N GLN A 125 -3.96 12.57 -6.20
CA GLN A 125 -3.72 13.18 -7.51
C GLN A 125 -5.03 13.38 -8.29
N THR A 126 -5.16 14.52 -8.96
CA THR A 126 -6.16 14.77 -9.99
C THR A 126 -5.83 13.96 -11.25
N ARG A 127 -6.83 13.72 -12.10
CA ARG A 127 -6.63 13.02 -13.37
C ARG A 127 -5.57 13.67 -14.26
N ALA A 128 -5.60 15.00 -14.39
CA ALA A 128 -4.65 15.74 -15.22
C ALA A 128 -3.21 15.63 -14.68
N HIS A 129 -3.03 15.74 -13.37
CA HIS A 129 -1.72 15.58 -12.74
C HIS A 129 -1.21 14.14 -12.85
N ALA A 130 -2.08 13.15 -12.60
CA ALA A 130 -1.74 11.75 -12.78
C ALA A 130 -1.31 11.44 -14.22
N HIS A 131 -2.02 11.98 -15.22
CA HIS A 131 -1.64 11.85 -16.62
C HIS A 131 -0.25 12.48 -16.89
N ALA A 132 0.00 13.69 -16.39
CA ALA A 132 1.29 14.35 -16.55
C ALA A 132 2.44 13.52 -15.96
N VAL A 133 2.29 12.97 -14.75
CA VAL A 133 3.31 12.11 -14.12
C VAL A 133 3.50 10.80 -14.88
N ILE A 134 2.41 10.12 -15.26
CA ILE A 134 2.47 8.81 -15.93
C ILE A 134 3.06 8.92 -17.34
N SER A 135 2.89 10.06 -18.02
CA SER A 135 3.42 10.30 -19.37
C SER A 135 4.95 10.31 -19.42
N GLU A 136 5.61 10.58 -18.30
CA GLU A 136 7.07 10.61 -18.17
C GLU A 136 7.69 9.23 -17.86
N GLY A 137 6.90 8.16 -17.97
CA GLY A 137 7.37 6.80 -17.70
C GLY A 137 8.53 6.37 -18.60
N VAL A 138 9.44 5.55 -18.05
CA VAL A 138 10.62 5.04 -18.77
C VAL A 138 10.54 3.50 -18.86
N PRO A 139 10.53 2.90 -20.07
CA PRO A 139 10.46 3.56 -21.38
C PRO A 139 9.12 4.27 -21.61
N ALA A 140 9.09 5.14 -22.62
CA ALA A 140 7.90 5.88 -23.01
C ALA A 140 6.71 4.94 -23.25
N LEU A 141 5.58 5.25 -22.62
CA LEU A 141 4.35 4.49 -22.72
C LEU A 141 3.53 4.92 -23.95
N THR A 142 2.79 3.99 -24.52
CA THR A 142 1.80 4.30 -25.56
C THR A 142 0.58 5.02 -24.95
N PRO A 143 -0.18 5.81 -25.74
CA PRO A 143 -1.38 6.49 -25.21
C PRO A 143 -2.40 5.57 -24.53
N PRO A 144 -2.69 4.35 -25.04
CA PRO A 144 -3.56 3.41 -24.34
C PRO A 144 -3.02 2.95 -22.98
N GLU A 145 -1.70 2.71 -22.87
CA GLU A 145 -1.06 2.31 -21.61
C GLU A 145 -1.11 3.44 -20.57
N ILE A 146 -0.90 4.69 -21.00
CA ILE A 146 -1.07 5.88 -20.15
C ILE A 146 -2.50 5.93 -19.62
N GLU A 147 -3.50 5.80 -20.50
CA GLU A 147 -4.91 5.85 -20.12
C GLU A 147 -5.31 4.72 -19.16
N HIS A 148 -4.82 3.49 -19.35
CA HIS A 148 -5.06 2.39 -18.43
C HIS A 148 -4.49 2.67 -17.04
N ARG A 149 -3.26 3.22 -16.96
CA ARG A 149 -2.62 3.59 -15.70
C ARG A 149 -3.29 4.79 -15.02
N VAL A 150 -3.72 5.79 -15.78
CA VAL A 150 -4.45 6.96 -15.26
C VAL A 150 -5.82 6.54 -14.74
N SER A 151 -6.57 5.74 -15.50
CA SER A 151 -7.86 5.19 -15.06
C SER A 151 -7.71 4.39 -13.77
N TYR A 152 -6.68 3.53 -13.71
CA TYR A 152 -6.35 2.78 -12.50
C TYR A 152 -6.02 3.68 -11.31
N ARG A 153 -5.17 4.70 -11.51
CA ARG A 153 -4.77 5.68 -10.49
C ARG A 153 -5.98 6.37 -9.86
N ILE A 154 -6.94 6.80 -10.68
CA ILE A 154 -8.14 7.48 -10.21
C ILE A 154 -9.10 6.50 -9.53
N LYS A 155 -9.27 5.29 -10.08
CA LYS A 155 -10.17 4.28 -9.49
C LYS A 155 -9.69 3.83 -8.10
N ARG A 156 -8.38 3.80 -7.84
CA ARG A 156 -7.81 3.54 -6.50
C ARG A 156 -8.35 4.45 -5.41
N GLN A 157 -8.67 5.70 -5.75
CA GLN A 157 -9.13 6.68 -4.77
C GLN A 157 -10.47 6.33 -4.13
N VAL A 158 -11.21 5.33 -4.67
CA VAL A 158 -12.47 4.85 -4.10
C VAL A 158 -12.36 4.52 -2.61
N VAL A 159 -11.19 4.08 -2.12
CA VAL A 159 -10.97 3.79 -0.69
C VAL A 159 -11.08 5.02 0.21
N LEU A 160 -10.90 6.23 -0.33
CA LEU A 160 -11.02 7.50 0.39
C LEU A 160 -12.44 8.06 0.39
N TYR A 161 -13.38 7.38 -0.28
CA TYR A 161 -14.76 7.80 -0.46
C TYR A 161 -15.74 6.70 0.00
N GLY A 162 -17.01 7.05 0.21
CA GLY A 162 -18.05 6.11 0.63
C GLY A 162 -18.44 6.23 2.10
N GLU A 163 -19.16 5.23 2.61
CA GLU A 163 -19.71 5.23 3.98
C GLU A 163 -18.63 5.02 5.05
N ASN A 164 -17.60 4.22 4.74
CA ASN A 164 -16.49 3.91 5.65
C ASN A 164 -15.16 4.20 4.95
N PRO A 165 -14.80 5.48 4.74
CA PRO A 165 -13.59 5.81 4.02
C PRO A 165 -12.34 5.47 4.86
N THR A 166 -11.30 4.94 4.22
CA THR A 166 -10.05 4.56 4.89
C THR A 166 -9.30 5.82 5.34
N PRO A 167 -8.94 5.95 6.63
CA PRO A 167 -8.13 7.05 7.12
C PRO A 167 -6.77 7.13 6.42
N LEU A 168 -6.36 8.33 6.03
CA LEU A 168 -5.10 8.59 5.33
C LEU A 168 -4.32 9.74 5.97
N THR A 169 -3.08 9.48 6.36
CA THR A 169 -2.10 10.53 6.69
C THR A 169 -1.08 10.65 5.57
N ALA A 170 -1.09 11.77 4.85
CA ALA A 170 -0.18 12.09 3.77
C ALA A 170 0.89 13.10 4.21
N ILE A 171 2.12 12.62 4.39
CA ILE A 171 3.31 13.42 4.61
C ILE A 171 3.92 13.76 3.24
N VAL A 172 3.96 15.04 2.92
CA VAL A 172 4.39 15.55 1.61
C VAL A 172 5.53 16.53 1.81
N HIS A 173 6.68 16.29 1.19
CA HIS A 173 7.75 17.28 1.19
C HIS A 173 7.37 18.44 0.27
N GLU A 174 7.77 19.67 0.62
CA GLU A 174 7.50 20.87 -0.17
C GLU A 174 7.97 20.76 -1.63
N ALA A 175 9.04 19.99 -1.88
CA ALA A 175 9.53 19.71 -3.23
C ALA A 175 8.43 19.15 -4.15
N ALA A 176 7.62 18.19 -3.67
CA ALA A 176 6.53 17.60 -4.45
C ALA A 176 5.46 18.62 -4.85
N LEU A 177 5.24 19.63 -4.01
CA LEU A 177 4.27 20.70 -4.27
C LEU A 177 4.78 21.69 -5.32
N ARG A 178 6.10 21.76 -5.54
CA ARG A 178 6.77 22.70 -6.44
C ARG A 178 7.22 22.10 -7.78
N MET A 179 7.08 20.79 -8.00
CA MET A 179 7.57 20.12 -9.21
C MET A 179 6.93 20.62 -10.51
N GLY A 180 5.71 21.16 -10.47
CA GLY A 180 5.07 21.74 -11.66
C GLY A 180 4.64 20.73 -12.73
N PHE A 181 4.40 19.46 -12.37
CA PHE A 181 3.94 18.44 -13.33
C PHE A 181 2.70 18.89 -14.09
N GLY A 182 2.77 18.85 -15.43
CA GLY A 182 1.69 19.26 -16.32
C GLY A 182 1.59 20.78 -16.55
N GLY A 183 2.55 21.57 -16.07
CA GLY A 183 2.57 23.02 -16.17
C GLY A 183 1.76 23.72 -15.06
N SER A 184 1.85 25.06 -14.99
CA SER A 184 1.30 25.85 -13.88
C SER A 184 -0.19 25.63 -13.65
N GLU A 185 -1.01 25.52 -14.71
CA GLU A 185 -2.46 25.31 -14.57
C GLU A 185 -2.78 23.98 -13.89
N VAL A 186 -2.18 22.87 -14.36
CA VAL A 186 -2.39 21.53 -13.81
C VAL A 186 -1.84 21.43 -12.38
N ALA A 187 -0.65 22.00 -12.15
CA ALA A 187 -0.04 22.02 -10.81
C ALA A 187 -0.89 22.82 -9.82
N ARG A 188 -1.39 24.00 -10.20
CA ARG A 188 -2.27 24.80 -9.35
C ARG A 188 -3.59 24.08 -9.05
N ALA A 189 -4.23 23.50 -10.07
CA ALA A 189 -5.45 22.72 -9.90
C ALA A 189 -5.24 21.52 -8.96
N GLN A 190 -4.08 20.85 -9.07
CA GLN A 190 -3.68 19.77 -8.18
C GLN A 190 -3.54 20.25 -6.72
N LEU A 191 -2.90 21.39 -6.47
CA LEU A 191 -2.74 21.91 -5.11
C LEU A 191 -4.08 22.35 -4.50
N HIS A 192 -4.99 22.92 -5.30
CA HIS A 192 -6.36 23.21 -4.84
C HIS A 192 -7.13 21.93 -4.50
N SER A 193 -6.99 20.87 -5.29
CA SER A 193 -7.58 19.56 -4.98
C SER A 193 -7.01 18.98 -3.68
N LEU A 194 -5.69 19.09 -3.46
CA LEU A 194 -5.03 18.65 -2.23
C LEU A 194 -5.57 19.40 -1.00
N LEU A 195 -5.75 20.73 -1.12
CA LEU A 195 -6.39 21.54 -0.06
C LEU A 195 -7.80 21.03 0.24
N ALA A 196 -8.63 20.82 -0.78
CA ALA A 196 -10.00 20.33 -0.59
C ALA A 196 -10.05 18.94 0.06
N MET A 197 -9.12 18.04 -0.30
CA MET A 197 -9.01 16.72 0.33
C MET A 197 -8.58 16.82 1.80
N SER A 198 -7.70 17.77 2.14
CA SER A 198 -7.22 18.00 3.51
C SER A 198 -8.26 18.59 4.49
N GLU A 199 -9.44 18.97 4.00
CA GLU A 199 -10.58 19.41 4.83
C GLU A 199 -11.46 18.23 5.27
N ARG A 200 -11.23 17.02 4.75
CA ARG A 200 -11.97 15.81 5.17
C ARG A 200 -11.41 15.29 6.49
N GLU A 201 -12.28 14.93 7.42
CA GLU A 201 -11.88 14.54 8.78
C GLU A 201 -10.96 13.30 8.82
N HIS A 202 -11.12 12.37 7.89
CA HIS A 202 -10.31 11.15 7.79
C HIS A 202 -9.01 11.32 6.99
N ILE A 203 -8.72 12.53 6.47
CA ILE A 203 -7.52 12.80 5.67
C ILE A 203 -6.68 13.89 6.34
N THR A 204 -5.47 13.53 6.75
CA THR A 204 -4.48 14.45 7.30
C THR A 204 -3.38 14.70 6.29
N VAL A 205 -3.20 15.95 5.85
CA VAL A 205 -2.07 16.34 4.99
C VAL A 205 -1.07 17.15 5.80
N LEU A 206 0.17 16.67 5.84
CA LEU A 206 1.29 17.27 6.56
C LEU A 206 2.39 17.63 5.57
N VAL A 207 2.93 18.84 5.68
CA VAL A 207 4.00 19.30 4.80
C VAL A 207 5.32 19.39 5.55
N ILE A 208 6.37 18.77 5.01
CA ILE A 208 7.76 19.00 5.43
C ILE A 208 8.30 20.15 4.57
N PRO A 209 8.51 21.36 5.13
CA PRO A 209 9.02 22.49 4.38
C PRO A 209 10.51 22.36 4.10
N PHE A 210 11.00 23.11 3.11
CA PHE A 210 12.44 23.31 2.98
C PHE A 210 13.03 23.99 4.21
N GLY A 211 14.29 23.71 4.53
CA GLY A 211 15.03 24.39 5.60
C GLY A 211 14.78 23.85 7.01
N VAL A 212 14.07 22.73 7.19
CA VAL A 212 13.88 22.07 8.51
C VAL A 212 15.16 21.48 9.11
N GLY A 213 16.28 21.48 8.38
CA GLY A 213 17.61 21.08 8.87
C GLY A 213 17.84 19.57 9.00
N ALA A 214 16.78 18.75 9.01
CA ALA A 214 16.88 17.30 8.98
C ALA A 214 15.73 16.67 8.18
N PHE A 215 16.05 15.69 7.34
CA PHE A 215 15.07 14.87 6.64
C PHE A 215 15.33 13.39 6.94
N PRO A 216 14.45 12.70 7.68
CA PRO A 216 14.61 11.28 7.97
C PRO A 216 14.51 10.41 6.71
N GLY A 217 15.39 9.42 6.55
CA GLY A 217 15.32 8.43 5.47
C GLY A 217 16.00 8.88 4.17
N SER A 218 15.78 8.12 3.10
CA SER A 218 16.42 8.29 1.79
C SER A 218 15.64 9.19 0.83
N GLY A 219 14.38 9.50 1.14
CA GLY A 219 13.47 10.24 0.26
C GLY A 219 12.69 9.40 -0.74
N GLN A 220 12.80 8.07 -0.69
CA GLN A 220 11.91 7.17 -1.44
C GLN A 220 10.45 7.35 -1.01
N ASN A 221 9.50 7.12 -1.93
CA ASN A 221 8.09 7.11 -1.56
C ASN A 221 7.80 5.90 -0.68
N ILE A 222 7.06 6.14 0.40
CA ILE A 222 6.66 5.12 1.38
C ILE A 222 5.14 5.11 1.41
N HIS A 223 4.55 3.93 1.30
CA HIS A 223 3.15 3.69 1.58
C HIS A 223 3.04 2.63 2.66
N TYR A 224 2.56 3.00 3.83
CA TYR A 224 2.34 2.11 4.96
C TYR A 224 0.84 1.84 5.09
N MET A 225 0.44 0.58 5.06
CA MET A 225 -0.95 0.15 5.18
C MET A 225 -1.08 -0.68 6.45
N ALA A 226 -1.85 -0.16 7.40
CA ALA A 226 -2.16 -0.85 8.64
C ALA A 226 -3.30 -1.85 8.39
N ASP A 227 -3.14 -3.08 8.88
CA ASP A 227 -4.20 -4.09 8.86
C ASP A 227 -4.92 -4.11 10.23
N THR A 228 -5.79 -5.08 10.44
CA THR A 228 -6.56 -5.28 11.68
C THR A 228 -5.65 -5.59 12.87
N VAL A 229 -4.48 -6.21 12.62
CA VAL A 229 -3.44 -6.42 13.61
C VAL A 229 -2.08 -5.95 13.08
N PRO A 230 -1.21 -5.32 13.91
CA PRO A 230 0.06 -4.77 13.45
C PRO A 230 1.01 -5.78 12.80
N ALA A 231 0.90 -7.06 13.17
CA ALA A 231 1.69 -8.14 12.59
C ALA A 231 1.40 -8.38 11.10
N LEU A 232 0.25 -7.89 10.60
CA LEU A 232 -0.17 -8.01 9.20
C LEU A 232 0.01 -6.72 8.40
N ASP A 233 0.44 -5.63 9.04
CA ASP A 233 0.78 -4.39 8.35
C ASP A 233 1.74 -4.64 7.18
N THR A 234 1.65 -3.81 6.16
CA THR A 234 2.50 -3.91 4.97
C THR A 234 3.04 -2.53 4.61
N VAL A 235 4.30 -2.48 4.21
CA VAL A 235 4.91 -1.29 3.61
C VAL A 235 5.18 -1.55 2.14
N GLN A 236 4.74 -0.64 1.28
CA GLN A 236 5.11 -0.61 -0.12
C GLN A 236 6.07 0.56 -0.36
N LEU A 237 7.14 0.30 -1.12
CA LEU A 237 8.09 1.28 -1.58
C LEU A 237 8.06 1.35 -3.09
N ASP A 238 8.11 2.56 -3.65
CA ASP A 238 8.24 2.75 -5.09
C ASP A 238 9.69 2.48 -5.51
N SER A 239 9.86 1.69 -6.57
CA SER A 239 11.11 1.57 -7.31
C SER A 239 10.80 1.60 -8.81
N GLU A 240 11.76 2.09 -9.60
CA GLU A 240 11.64 2.23 -11.05
C GLU A 240 11.41 0.87 -11.76
N HIS A 241 11.87 -0.22 -11.14
CA HIS A 241 11.70 -1.57 -11.67
C HIS A 241 10.49 -2.32 -11.07
N GLY A 242 9.59 -1.64 -10.38
CA GLY A 242 8.40 -2.21 -9.74
C GLY A 242 8.35 -1.99 -8.24
N ALA A 243 7.19 -2.24 -7.63
CA ALA A 243 6.97 -2.01 -6.22
C ALA A 243 7.65 -3.07 -5.33
N GLU A 244 8.28 -2.63 -4.24
CA GLU A 244 8.77 -3.52 -3.18
C GLU A 244 7.76 -3.56 -2.04
N PHE A 245 7.48 -4.75 -1.51
CA PHE A 245 6.58 -4.95 -0.37
C PHE A 245 7.35 -5.55 0.81
N LEU A 246 7.24 -4.89 1.96
CA LEU A 246 7.93 -5.25 3.19
C LEU A 246 6.94 -5.59 4.29
N ASP A 247 7.21 -6.68 4.98
CA ASP A 247 6.21 -7.32 5.83
C ASP A 247 6.81 -7.94 7.11
N THR A 248 8.14 -7.91 7.25
CA THR A 248 8.81 -8.49 8.42
C THR A 248 8.74 -7.53 9.61
N PRO A 249 8.62 -8.04 10.86
CA PRO A 249 8.53 -7.17 12.03
C PRO A 249 9.64 -6.12 12.16
N PRO A 250 10.94 -6.44 11.91
CA PRO A 250 12.00 -5.43 11.97
C PRO A 250 11.87 -4.35 10.90
N GLN A 251 11.39 -4.70 9.70
CA GLN A 251 11.15 -3.72 8.62
C GLN A 251 9.97 -2.81 8.98
N LEU A 252 8.85 -3.38 9.45
CA LEU A 252 7.67 -2.62 9.84
C LEU A 252 7.99 -1.62 10.96
N ALA A 253 8.68 -2.07 12.03
CA ALA A 253 9.09 -1.20 13.14
C ALA A 253 10.00 -0.05 12.68
N LYS A 254 10.92 -0.32 11.74
CA LYS A 254 11.80 0.71 11.15
C LYS A 254 10.99 1.75 10.39
N TYR A 255 10.02 1.35 9.57
CA TYR A 255 9.22 2.27 8.77
C TYR A 255 8.18 3.04 9.58
N GLN A 256 7.61 2.44 10.64
CA GLN A 256 6.80 3.17 11.63
C GLN A 256 7.62 4.31 12.25
N THR A 257 8.79 3.98 12.80
CA THR A 257 9.70 4.97 13.40
C THR A 257 10.12 6.05 12.40
N LEU A 258 10.37 5.66 11.14
CA LEU A 258 10.72 6.60 10.09
C LEU A 258 9.60 7.61 9.81
N LEU A 259 8.36 7.12 9.66
CA LEU A 259 7.19 7.97 9.42
C LEU A 259 6.89 8.87 10.62
N ASP A 260 7.04 8.38 11.84
CA ASP A 260 6.87 9.19 13.06
C ASP A 260 7.88 10.33 13.13
N ARG A 261 9.13 10.07 12.73
CA ARG A 261 10.16 11.12 12.63
C ARG A 261 9.84 12.14 11.53
N MET A 262 9.37 11.69 10.37
CA MET A 262 8.96 12.58 9.27
C MET A 262 7.78 13.47 9.68
N GLU A 263 6.80 12.91 10.39
CA GLU A 263 5.68 13.65 10.96
C GLU A 263 6.13 14.68 12.01
N GLY A 264 7.12 14.32 12.85
CA GLY A 264 7.75 15.26 13.78
C GLY A 264 8.47 16.44 13.13
N CYS A 265 8.93 16.30 11.89
CA CYS A 265 9.53 17.37 11.08
C CYS A 265 8.49 18.15 10.25
N SER A 266 7.23 17.75 10.26
CA SER A 266 6.19 18.35 9.42
C SER A 266 5.45 19.49 10.13
N LEU A 267 4.93 20.42 9.33
CA LEU A 267 3.97 21.41 9.79
C LEU A 267 2.66 20.72 10.22
N LYS A 268 2.00 21.26 11.25
CA LYS A 268 0.64 20.84 11.62
C LYS A 268 -0.35 21.09 10.47
N PRO A 269 -1.51 20.40 10.42
CA PRO A 269 -2.42 20.45 9.26
C PRO A 269 -2.82 21.87 8.82
N ALA A 270 -3.15 22.77 9.75
CA ALA A 270 -3.51 24.15 9.41
C ALA A 270 -2.36 24.92 8.75
N ALA A 271 -1.14 24.81 9.29
CA ALA A 271 0.05 25.46 8.72
C ALA A 271 0.45 24.83 7.38
N SER A 272 0.27 23.52 7.23
CA SER A 272 0.45 22.80 5.97
C SER A 272 -0.48 23.35 4.88
N ARG A 273 -1.76 23.58 5.19
CA ARG A 273 -2.71 24.21 4.25
C ARG A 273 -2.31 25.63 3.86
N VAL A 274 -1.81 26.43 4.80
CA VAL A 274 -1.29 27.78 4.51
C VAL A 274 -0.12 27.72 3.52
N LEU A 275 0.83 26.80 3.75
CA LEU A 275 1.96 26.63 2.85
C LEU A 275 1.54 26.15 1.45
N ILE A 276 0.66 25.16 1.37
CA ILE A 276 0.12 24.66 0.09
C ILE A 276 -0.58 25.78 -0.69
N ARG A 277 -1.39 26.60 0.00
CA ARG A 277 -2.10 27.73 -0.63
C ARG A 277 -1.13 28.77 -1.19
N ARG A 278 -0.11 29.15 -0.41
CA ARG A 278 0.93 30.07 -0.87
C ARG A 278 1.65 29.54 -2.10
N ILE A 279 2.03 28.26 -2.12
CA ILE A 279 2.69 27.65 -3.27
C ILE A 279 1.77 27.66 -4.50
N ALA A 280 0.47 27.42 -4.32
CA ALA A 280 -0.50 27.47 -5.42
C ALA A 280 -0.67 28.89 -6.01
N GLU A 281 -0.49 29.94 -5.21
CA GLU A 281 -0.50 31.34 -5.65
C GLU A 281 0.81 31.74 -6.35
N ASP A 282 1.93 31.10 -6.00
CA ASP A 282 3.26 31.39 -6.55
C ASP A 282 3.55 30.71 -7.91
N ILE A 283 2.81 29.64 -8.28
CA ILE A 283 2.96 28.85 -9.53
C ILE A 283 2.00 29.35 -10.61
#